data_AF-A0AAD5QHB3-F1
#
_entry.id   AF-A0AAD5QHB3-F1
#
_cell.length_a   1.000
_cell.length_b   1.000
_cell.length_c   1.000
_cell.angle_alpha   90.00
_cell.angle_beta   90.00
_cell.angle_gamma   90.00
#
_symmetry.space_group_name_H-M   'P 1'
#
loop_
_entity.id
_entity.type
_entity.pdbx_description
1 polymer ?
#
loop_
_entity_poly.entity_id
_entity_poly.type
_entity_poly.pdbx_seq_one_letter_code
_entity_poly.pdbx_strand_id
1 'polypeptide(L)'
;MVGDRLGDSWSIAEMRNLTQYLQKKFNLSSQQLMKIIACVRLRQLKRLTDTGKLEEALQLVVEQSVESNSAFGQYELAAAAVRAENIGVLKSVFDVVKRTHGKEVAFLDLAMILLEEGRTERALKLLDTPQLKISERKLEYFVKRATENNRPDVLRGLFIGLSKDDRASTVGLNRLLLQLCRLYYKANDISELESLEKEIENISFPLDHKMRSIFQNLRQMKLGRKG
;
A
#
# COMPACT_ATOMS: atom_id res chain seq x y z
N MET A 1 15.03 -22.32 9.33
CA MET A 1 14.22 -21.81 10.47
C MET A 1 15.11 -21.48 11.67
N VAL A 2 15.93 -20.42 11.60
CA VAL A 2 16.71 -19.89 12.76
C VAL A 2 16.33 -18.43 13.04
N GLY A 3 15.61 -17.78 12.12
CA GLY A 3 15.18 -16.40 12.25
C GLY A 3 14.02 -16.19 13.23
N ASP A 4 13.27 -17.22 13.63
CA ASP A 4 12.01 -17.06 14.39
C ASP A 4 12.20 -16.80 15.89
N ARG A 5 13.43 -16.72 16.39
CA ARG A 5 13.71 -16.44 17.82
C ARG A 5 14.50 -15.16 18.08
N LEU A 6 14.96 -14.49 17.03
CA LEU A 6 15.72 -13.24 17.14
C LEU A 6 14.75 -12.06 16.98
N GLY A 7 14.45 -11.36 18.09
CA GLY A 7 13.76 -10.06 18.05
C GLY A 7 12.58 -9.87 19.00
N ASP A 8 12.04 -10.94 19.60
CA ASP A 8 10.78 -10.83 20.36
C ASP A 8 10.93 -10.17 21.73
N SER A 9 12.16 -10.02 22.24
CA SER A 9 12.44 -9.40 23.55
C SER A 9 13.54 -8.34 23.52
N TRP A 10 14.12 -8.03 22.36
CA TRP A 10 15.32 -7.20 22.30
C TRP A 10 15.00 -5.71 22.21
N SER A 11 15.66 -4.94 23.06
CA SER A 11 15.71 -3.49 23.05
C SER A 11 16.53 -2.96 21.86
N ILE A 12 16.33 -1.67 21.53
CA ILE A 12 17.08 -0.97 20.48
C ILE A 12 18.59 -1.02 20.74
N ALA A 13 19.01 -0.95 22.01
CA ALA A 13 20.40 -1.04 22.41
C ALA A 13 21.00 -2.44 22.16
N GLU A 14 20.27 -3.50 22.51
CA GLU A 14 20.69 -4.88 22.24
C GLU A 14 20.81 -5.16 20.75
N MET A 15 19.92 -4.59 19.93
CA MET A 15 20.01 -4.68 18.47
C MET A 15 21.25 -3.97 17.92
N ARG A 16 21.61 -2.79 18.45
CA ARG A 16 22.85 -2.09 18.06
C ARG A 16 24.09 -2.91 18.43
N ASN A 17 24.11 -3.51 19.61
CA ASN A 17 25.22 -4.36 20.05
C ASN A 17 25.35 -5.64 19.20
N LEU A 18 24.22 -6.29 18.84
CA LEU A 18 24.24 -7.43 17.91
C LEU A 18 24.81 -7.00 16.55
N THR A 19 24.39 -5.84 16.04
CA THR A 19 24.85 -5.34 14.75
C THR A 19 26.37 -5.18 14.72
N GLN A 20 26.93 -4.55 15.75
CA GLN A 20 28.38 -4.40 15.90
C GLN A 20 29.09 -5.75 16.02
N TYR A 21 28.50 -6.69 16.77
CA TYR A 21 29.04 -8.05 16.91
C TYR A 21 29.05 -8.80 15.57
N LEU A 22 27.94 -8.77 14.83
CA LEU A 22 27.80 -9.44 13.55
C LEU A 22 28.75 -8.84 12.49
N GLN A 23 28.89 -7.51 12.49
CA GLN A 23 29.84 -6.82 11.63
C GLN A 23 31.28 -7.26 11.91
N LYS A 24 31.69 -7.25 13.19
CA LYS A 24 33.06 -7.57 13.60
C LYS A 24 33.41 -9.04 13.41
N LYS A 25 32.46 -9.96 13.66
CA LYS A 25 32.73 -11.40 13.67
C LYS A 25 32.57 -12.07 12.32
N PHE A 26 31.67 -11.57 11.47
CA PHE A 26 31.36 -12.18 10.17
C PHE A 26 31.76 -11.30 8.98
N ASN A 27 32.41 -10.17 9.23
CA ASN A 27 32.84 -9.20 8.20
C ASN A 27 31.70 -8.83 7.23
N LEU A 28 30.47 -8.73 7.76
CA LEU A 28 29.29 -8.41 6.96
C LEU A 28 29.35 -6.96 6.49
N SER A 29 28.96 -6.73 5.24
CA SER A 29 28.83 -5.38 4.71
C SER A 29 27.67 -4.64 5.38
N SER A 30 27.72 -3.31 5.40
CA SER A 30 26.64 -2.48 5.93
C SER A 30 25.28 -2.77 5.27
N GLN A 31 25.27 -3.14 3.98
CA GLN A 31 24.04 -3.56 3.28
C GLN A 31 23.48 -4.89 3.79
N GLN A 32 24.35 -5.87 4.08
CA GLN A 32 23.90 -7.17 4.62
C GLN A 32 23.34 -7.01 6.03
N LEU A 33 23.99 -6.19 6.86
CA LEU A 33 23.52 -5.87 8.21
C LEU A 33 22.17 -5.15 8.17
N MET A 34 22.02 -4.15 7.30
CA MET A 34 20.75 -3.43 7.12
C MET A 34 19.59 -4.38 6.77
N LYS A 35 19.81 -5.38 5.91
CA LYS A 35 18.77 -6.36 5.56
C LYS A 35 18.36 -7.25 6.75
N ILE A 36 19.34 -7.73 7.52
CA ILE A 36 19.06 -8.57 8.71
C ILE A 36 18.30 -7.76 9.76
N ILE A 37 18.73 -6.53 10.00
CA ILE A 37 18.16 -5.65 11.03
C ILE A 37 16.78 -5.15 10.62
N ALA A 38 16.55 -4.86 9.33
CA ALA A 38 15.25 -4.41 8.84
C ALA A 38 14.12 -5.41 9.16
N CYS A 39 14.38 -6.71 9.00
CA CYS A 39 13.42 -7.76 9.36
C CYS A 39 13.08 -7.76 10.86
N VAL A 40 14.08 -7.60 11.72
CA VAL A 40 13.88 -7.55 13.18
C VAL A 40 13.09 -6.31 13.58
N ARG A 41 13.46 -5.15 13.01
CA ARG A 41 12.78 -3.87 13.27
C ARG A 41 11.33 -3.88 12.81
N LEU A 42 11.02 -4.51 11.67
CA LEU A 42 9.64 -4.67 11.20
C LEU A 42 8.80 -5.54 12.14
N ARG A 43 9.39 -6.61 12.70
CA ARG A 43 8.69 -7.45 13.70
C ARG A 43 8.46 -6.69 15.01
N GLN A 44 9.45 -5.94 15.46
CA GLN A 44 9.29 -5.08 16.64
C GLN A 44 8.19 -4.05 16.42
N LEU A 45 8.18 -3.40 15.25
CA LEU A 45 7.12 -2.46 14.88
C LEU A 45 5.76 -3.13 14.94
N LYS A 46 5.61 -4.31 14.32
CA LYS A 46 4.37 -5.09 14.35
C LYS A 46 3.91 -5.39 15.78
N ARG A 47 4.83 -5.83 16.66
CA ARG A 47 4.52 -6.07 18.07
C ARG A 47 4.01 -4.81 18.78
N LEU A 48 4.67 -3.67 18.56
CA LEU A 48 4.25 -2.40 19.16
C LEU A 48 2.88 -1.94 18.65
N THR A 49 2.61 -2.11 17.35
CA THR A 49 1.29 -1.80 16.79
C THR A 49 0.20 -2.73 17.31
N ASP A 50 0.48 -4.03 17.41
CA ASP A 50 -0.48 -5.04 17.86
C ASP A 50 -0.82 -4.88 19.36
N THR A 51 0.12 -4.34 20.14
CA THR A 51 -0.07 -4.05 21.57
C THR A 51 -0.58 -2.63 21.86
N GLY A 52 -0.88 -1.84 20.81
CA GLY A 52 -1.41 -0.47 20.95
C GLY A 52 -0.40 0.57 21.41
N LYS A 53 0.89 0.23 21.48
CA LYS A 53 2.00 1.12 21.90
C LYS A 53 2.44 2.02 20.74
N LEU A 54 1.52 2.84 20.22
CA LEU A 54 1.73 3.59 18.99
C LEU A 54 2.81 4.68 19.09
N GLU A 55 3.02 5.27 20.26
CA GLU A 55 4.08 6.27 20.45
C GLU A 55 5.48 5.64 20.45
N GLU A 56 5.64 4.47 21.09
CA GLU A 56 6.88 3.69 21.03
C GLU A 56 7.15 3.22 19.58
N ALA A 57 6.09 2.82 18.87
CA ALA A 57 6.17 2.47 17.45
C ALA A 57 6.59 3.66 16.58
N LEU A 58 6.05 4.86 16.87
CA LEU A 58 6.40 6.08 16.18
C LEU A 58 7.87 6.46 16.41
N GLN A 59 8.37 6.35 17.64
CA GLN A 59 9.78 6.60 17.93
C GLN A 59 10.68 5.68 17.11
N LEU A 60 10.36 4.37 17.05
CA LEU A 60 11.08 3.41 16.21
C LEU A 60 11.05 3.83 14.73
N VAL A 61 9.88 4.16 14.18
CA VAL A 61 9.73 4.60 12.78
C VAL A 61 10.56 5.84 12.47
N VAL A 62 10.57 6.84 13.35
CA VAL A 62 11.31 8.10 13.16
C VAL A 62 12.82 7.83 13.17
N GLU A 63 13.34 7.16 14.20
CA GLU A 63 14.77 6.84 14.31
C GLU A 63 15.25 6.07 13.07
N GLN A 64 14.44 5.11 12.62
CA GLN A 64 14.78 4.28 11.47
C GLN A 64 14.71 5.01 10.15
N SER A 65 13.72 5.86 9.97
CA SER A 65 13.59 6.62 8.73
C SER A 65 14.74 7.61 8.54
N VAL A 66 15.28 8.14 9.65
CA VAL A 66 16.48 8.98 9.64
C VAL A 66 17.73 8.14 9.32
N GLU A 67 17.90 6.98 9.97
CA GLU A 67 19.06 6.09 9.74
C GLU A 67 19.13 5.59 8.28
N SER A 68 17.99 5.27 7.65
CA SER A 68 17.94 4.67 6.31
C SER A 68 17.64 5.64 5.18
N ASN A 69 17.33 6.92 5.49
CA ASN A 69 16.82 7.91 4.53
C ASN A 69 15.63 7.39 3.69
N SER A 70 14.73 6.66 4.33
CA SER A 70 13.52 6.11 3.71
C SER A 70 12.38 6.19 4.70
N ALA A 71 11.13 6.39 4.28
CA ALA A 71 10.00 6.20 5.19
C ALA A 71 9.93 4.71 5.56
N PHE A 72 10.37 4.33 6.76
CA PHE A 72 10.38 2.94 7.24
C PHE A 72 9.08 2.64 7.98
N GLY A 73 8.43 1.52 7.69
CA GLY A 73 7.27 1.03 8.46
C GLY A 73 6.04 1.95 8.44
N GLN A 74 6.01 2.89 7.49
CA GLN A 74 4.98 3.91 7.38
C GLN A 74 3.59 3.33 7.15
N TYR A 75 3.48 2.25 6.38
CA TYR A 75 2.18 1.62 6.10
C TYR A 75 1.65 0.91 7.35
N GLU A 76 2.49 0.13 8.02
CA GLU A 76 2.13 -0.63 9.21
C GLU A 76 1.70 0.29 10.36
N LEU A 77 2.47 1.34 10.64
CA LEU A 77 2.16 2.28 11.71
C LEU A 77 0.95 3.15 11.39
N ALA A 78 0.85 3.67 10.16
CA ALA A 78 -0.30 4.49 9.78
C ALA A 78 -1.60 3.68 9.78
N ALA A 79 -1.57 2.43 9.30
CA ALA A 79 -2.71 1.53 9.38
C ALA A 79 -3.16 1.31 10.84
N ALA A 80 -2.22 1.06 11.75
CA ALA A 80 -2.51 0.92 13.17
C ALA A 80 -3.09 2.22 13.77
N ALA A 81 -2.54 3.38 13.39
CA ALA A 81 -3.04 4.68 13.82
C ALA A 81 -4.46 4.98 13.30
N VAL A 82 -4.78 4.59 12.05
CA VAL A 82 -6.13 4.71 11.49
C VAL A 82 -7.12 3.84 12.26
N ARG A 83 -6.76 2.58 12.58
CA ARG A 83 -7.63 1.68 13.37
C ARG A 83 -7.88 2.19 14.79
N ALA A 84 -6.86 2.77 15.41
CA ALA A 84 -6.94 3.34 16.74
C ALA A 84 -7.50 4.77 16.77
N GLU A 85 -7.86 5.34 15.61
CA GLU A 85 -8.25 6.74 15.44
C GLU A 85 -7.26 7.76 16.05
N ASN A 86 -5.98 7.37 16.13
CA ASN A 86 -4.91 8.21 16.67
C ASN A 86 -4.39 9.16 15.58
N ILE A 87 -5.06 10.30 15.44
CA ILE A 87 -4.71 11.35 14.47
C ILE A 87 -3.31 11.93 14.72
N GLY A 88 -2.85 11.97 15.97
CA GLY A 88 -1.53 12.47 16.34
C GLY A 88 -0.41 11.64 15.69
N VAL A 89 -0.44 10.32 15.90
CA VAL A 89 0.53 9.40 15.30
C VAL A 89 0.40 9.39 13.78
N LEU A 90 -0.83 9.39 13.25
CA LEU A 90 -1.06 9.42 11.81
C LEU A 90 -0.44 10.66 11.14
N LYS A 91 -0.61 11.83 11.75
CA LYS A 91 0.01 13.08 11.28
C LYS A 91 1.53 13.00 11.33
N SER A 92 2.09 12.44 12.41
CA SER A 92 3.54 12.27 12.53
C SER A 92 4.10 11.35 11.44
N VAL A 93 3.42 10.25 11.11
CA VAL A 93 3.82 9.37 10.00
C VAL A 93 3.74 10.11 8.66
N PHE A 94 2.67 10.87 8.43
CA PHE A 94 2.54 11.71 7.23
C PHE A 94 3.71 12.71 7.11
N ASP A 95 4.10 13.36 8.21
CA ASP A 95 5.21 14.32 8.24
C ASP A 95 6.59 13.64 8.03
N VAL A 96 6.76 12.37 8.41
CA VAL A 96 7.94 11.57 8.05
C VAL A 96 7.98 11.36 6.53
N VAL A 97 6.91 10.82 5.94
CA VAL A 97 6.86 10.56 4.48
C VAL A 97 7.02 11.85 3.69
N LYS A 98 6.37 12.93 4.11
CA LYS A 98 6.47 14.24 3.47
C LYS A 98 7.90 14.78 3.45
N ARG A 99 8.65 14.61 4.54
CA ARG A 99 10.06 15.03 4.61
C ARG A 99 10.96 14.18 3.72
N THR A 100 10.70 12.88 3.62
CA THR A 100 11.57 11.96 2.87
C THR A 100 11.25 11.91 1.38
N HIS A 101 9.97 12.01 1.00
CA HIS A 101 9.50 11.73 -0.36
C HIS A 101 8.61 12.84 -0.96
N GLY A 102 8.34 13.90 -0.20
CA GLY A 102 7.52 15.01 -0.65
C GLY A 102 6.03 14.86 -0.32
N LYS A 103 5.31 15.99 -0.42
CA LYS A 103 3.90 16.12 0.00
C LYS A 103 2.94 15.25 -0.82
N GLU A 104 3.14 15.18 -2.13
CA GLU A 104 2.29 14.39 -3.03
C GLU A 104 2.35 12.90 -2.70
N VAL A 105 3.57 12.37 -2.49
CA VAL A 105 3.77 10.97 -2.10
C VAL A 105 3.13 10.68 -0.75
N ALA A 106 3.24 11.60 0.21
CA ALA A 106 2.60 11.45 1.51
C ALA A 106 1.06 11.36 1.42
N PHE A 107 0.43 12.15 0.54
CA PHE A 107 -1.00 12.03 0.29
C PHE A 107 -1.40 10.73 -0.39
N LEU A 108 -0.64 10.30 -1.41
CA LEU A 108 -0.89 9.04 -2.11
C LEU A 108 -0.76 7.86 -1.15
N ASP A 109 0.26 7.85 -0.30
CA ASP A 109 0.46 6.81 0.71
C ASP A 109 -0.66 6.80 1.73
N LEU A 110 -1.06 7.97 2.24
CA LEU A 110 -2.19 8.06 3.17
C LEU A 110 -3.51 7.59 2.52
N ALA A 111 -3.77 7.95 1.27
CA ALA A 111 -4.94 7.46 0.54
C ALA A 111 -4.92 5.94 0.39
N MET A 112 -3.77 5.35 0.03
CA MET A 112 -3.60 3.90 -0.04
C MET A 112 -3.90 3.23 1.31
N ILE A 113 -3.37 3.76 2.41
CA ILE A 113 -3.60 3.25 3.76
C ILE A 113 -5.09 3.33 4.13
N LEU A 114 -5.75 4.45 3.83
CA LEU A 114 -7.18 4.61 4.09
C LEU A 114 -8.03 3.62 3.28
N LEU A 115 -7.66 3.34 2.02
CA LEU A 115 -8.31 2.29 1.23
C LEU A 115 -8.10 0.91 1.89
N GLU A 116 -6.87 0.60 2.30
CA GLU A 116 -6.55 -0.68 2.96
C GLU A 116 -7.33 -0.87 4.27
N GLU A 117 -7.63 0.22 5.00
CA GLU A 117 -8.43 0.19 6.24
C GLU A 117 -9.94 0.43 6.01
N GLY A 118 -10.42 0.35 4.75
CA GLY A 118 -11.84 0.46 4.40
C GLY A 118 -12.44 1.86 4.59
N ARG A 119 -11.60 2.90 4.72
CA ARG A 119 -12.00 4.31 4.83
C ARG A 119 -12.10 4.96 3.44
N THR A 120 -12.82 4.32 2.52
CA THR A 120 -12.86 4.67 1.08
C THR A 120 -13.25 6.12 0.82
N GLU A 121 -14.29 6.65 1.48
CA GLU A 121 -14.73 8.03 1.26
C GLU A 121 -13.64 9.05 1.63
N ARG A 122 -12.92 8.83 2.73
CA ARG A 122 -11.81 9.69 3.16
C ARG A 122 -10.63 9.56 2.19
N ALA A 123 -10.35 8.36 1.70
CA ALA A 123 -9.30 8.13 0.71
C ALA A 123 -9.60 8.87 -0.61
N LEU A 124 -10.82 8.77 -1.12
CA LEU A 124 -11.23 9.44 -2.36
C LEU A 124 -11.15 10.97 -2.20
N LYS A 125 -11.57 11.52 -1.06
CA LYS A 125 -11.40 12.95 -0.75
C LYS A 125 -9.94 13.41 -0.77
N LEU A 126 -9.01 12.57 -0.30
CA LEU A 126 -7.58 12.87 -0.42
C LEU A 126 -7.10 12.78 -1.87
N LEU A 127 -7.55 11.76 -2.61
CA LEU A 127 -7.20 11.60 -4.03
C LEU A 127 -7.75 12.71 -4.92
N ASP A 128 -8.82 13.38 -4.51
CA ASP A 128 -9.39 14.56 -5.20
C ASP A 128 -8.53 15.84 -5.00
N THR A 129 -7.49 15.82 -4.17
CA THR A 129 -6.60 16.98 -3.92
C THR A 129 -6.08 17.59 -5.23
N PRO A 130 -6.22 18.91 -5.47
CA PRO A 130 -5.78 19.53 -6.71
C PRO A 130 -4.29 19.26 -7.02
N GLN A 131 -3.97 19.05 -8.30
CA GLN A 131 -2.62 18.80 -8.82
C GLN A 131 -1.97 17.50 -8.36
N LEU A 132 -2.66 16.65 -7.59
CA LEU A 132 -2.13 15.35 -7.17
C LEU A 132 -1.96 14.44 -8.40
N LYS A 133 -0.72 14.12 -8.76
CA LYS A 133 -0.42 13.15 -9.82
C LYS A 133 0.34 11.96 -9.24
N ILE A 134 0.03 10.77 -9.73
CA ILE A 134 0.78 9.55 -9.41
C ILE A 134 1.72 9.20 -10.57
N SER A 135 2.96 8.89 -10.24
CA SER A 135 3.90 8.36 -11.22
C SER A 135 3.58 6.90 -11.56
N GLU A 136 3.89 6.47 -12.78
CA GLU A 136 3.66 5.08 -13.23
C GLU A 136 4.30 4.07 -12.26
N ARG A 137 5.55 4.32 -11.81
CA ARG A 137 6.26 3.46 -10.86
C ARG A 137 5.54 3.32 -9.51
N LYS A 138 4.94 4.40 -9.00
CA LYS A 138 4.20 4.38 -7.72
C LYS A 138 2.86 3.66 -7.89
N LEU A 139 2.18 3.88 -9.02
CA LEU A 139 0.96 3.16 -9.35
C LEU A 139 1.22 1.65 -9.48
N GLU A 140 2.28 1.24 -10.19
CA GLU A 140 2.70 -0.16 -10.28
C GLU A 140 2.97 -0.78 -8.90
N TYR A 141 3.60 -0.04 -8.00
CA TYR A 141 3.81 -0.47 -6.62
C TYR A 141 2.48 -0.67 -5.87
N PHE A 142 1.54 0.28 -5.95
CA PHE A 142 0.21 0.14 -5.32
C PHE A 142 -0.58 -1.04 -5.89
N VAL A 143 -0.59 -1.21 -7.21
CA VAL A 143 -1.26 -2.32 -7.88
C VAL A 143 -0.69 -3.65 -7.42
N LYS A 144 0.64 -3.78 -7.40
CA LYS A 144 1.32 -4.98 -6.93
C LYS A 144 0.95 -5.28 -5.47
N ARG A 145 1.06 -4.28 -4.60
CA ARG A 145 0.75 -4.42 -3.16
C ARG A 145 -0.69 -4.87 -2.94
N ALA A 146 -1.68 -4.25 -3.57
CA ALA A 146 -3.08 -4.64 -3.41
C ALA A 146 -3.36 -6.04 -3.99
N THR A 147 -2.73 -6.39 -5.11
CA THR A 147 -2.86 -7.72 -5.74
C THR A 147 -2.27 -8.82 -4.84
N GLU A 148 -1.08 -8.60 -4.28
CA GLU A 148 -0.42 -9.55 -3.36
C GLU A 148 -1.22 -9.76 -2.07
N ASN A 149 -1.92 -8.73 -1.60
CA ASN A 149 -2.80 -8.81 -0.44
C ASN A 149 -4.25 -9.24 -0.77
N ASN A 150 -4.54 -9.60 -2.03
CA ASN A 150 -5.87 -9.99 -2.49
C ASN A 150 -6.97 -8.96 -2.15
N ARG A 151 -6.69 -7.68 -2.40
CA ARG A 151 -7.55 -6.52 -2.09
C ARG A 151 -8.14 -5.88 -3.35
N PRO A 152 -9.17 -6.49 -3.98
CA PRO A 152 -9.82 -5.91 -5.15
C PRO A 152 -10.55 -4.58 -4.82
N ASP A 153 -11.04 -4.44 -3.59
CA ASP A 153 -11.64 -3.21 -3.06
C ASP A 153 -10.67 -2.02 -3.12
N VAL A 154 -9.40 -2.25 -2.75
CA VAL A 154 -8.36 -1.21 -2.80
C VAL A 154 -8.04 -0.83 -4.24
N LEU A 155 -7.90 -1.81 -5.15
CA LEU A 155 -7.68 -1.53 -6.57
C LEU A 155 -8.83 -0.73 -7.17
N ARG A 156 -10.08 -1.08 -6.85
CA ARG A 156 -11.26 -0.35 -7.32
C ARG A 156 -11.26 1.09 -6.80
N GLY A 157 -10.98 1.30 -5.51
CA GLY A 157 -10.87 2.64 -4.94
C GLY A 157 -9.76 3.49 -5.58
N LEU A 158 -8.60 2.89 -5.86
CA LEU A 158 -7.52 3.54 -6.60
C LEU A 158 -7.95 3.94 -8.01
N PHE A 159 -8.64 3.05 -8.74
CA PHE A 159 -9.14 3.37 -10.07
C PHE A 159 -10.07 4.59 -10.05
N ILE A 160 -11.09 4.58 -9.18
CA ILE A 160 -12.07 5.66 -9.05
C ILE A 160 -11.41 7.00 -8.72
N GLY A 161 -10.46 7.00 -7.77
CA GLY A 161 -9.80 8.22 -7.34
C GLY A 161 -8.80 8.78 -8.36
N LEU A 162 -8.19 7.91 -9.17
CA LEU A 162 -7.11 8.29 -10.10
C LEU A 162 -7.58 8.45 -11.55
N SER A 163 -8.78 7.98 -11.90
CA SER A 163 -9.33 8.11 -13.26
C SER A 163 -9.81 9.52 -13.60
N LYS A 164 -9.84 10.43 -12.61
CA LYS A 164 -10.23 11.83 -12.79
C LYS A 164 -9.03 12.71 -13.13
N ASP A 165 -9.28 13.83 -13.81
CA ASP A 165 -8.36 14.97 -13.97
C ASP A 165 -6.91 14.66 -14.40
N ASP A 166 -6.69 13.62 -15.21
CA ASP A 166 -5.34 13.22 -15.67
C ASP A 166 -4.34 12.98 -14.50
N ARG A 167 -4.85 12.41 -13.39
CA ARG A 167 -4.05 12.11 -12.19
C ARG A 167 -3.12 10.92 -12.38
N ALA A 168 -3.48 10.00 -13.27
CA ALA A 168 -2.70 8.82 -13.64
C ALA A 168 -2.75 8.58 -15.16
N SER A 169 -1.75 7.87 -15.68
CA SER A 169 -1.73 7.53 -17.10
C SER A 169 -2.85 6.54 -17.44
N THR A 170 -3.50 6.73 -18.60
CA THR A 170 -4.52 5.78 -19.11
C THR A 170 -3.98 4.36 -19.22
N VAL A 171 -2.70 4.22 -19.61
CA VAL A 171 -2.03 2.92 -19.72
C VAL A 171 -1.91 2.26 -18.35
N GLY A 172 -1.45 2.99 -17.34
CA GLY A 172 -1.32 2.52 -15.96
C GLY A 172 -2.67 2.12 -15.35
N LEU A 173 -3.72 2.90 -15.62
CA LEU A 173 -5.08 2.59 -15.17
C LEU A 173 -5.68 1.36 -15.87
N ASN A 174 -5.44 1.16 -17.18
CA ASN A 174 -5.84 -0.07 -17.86
C ASN A 174 -5.11 -1.31 -17.30
N ARG A 175 -3.83 -1.18 -16.94
CA ARG A 175 -3.08 -2.27 -16.26
C ARG A 175 -3.65 -2.59 -14.88
N LEU A 176 -4.03 -1.56 -14.11
CA LEU A 176 -4.71 -1.73 -12.83
C LEU A 176 -6.03 -2.49 -13.01
N LEU A 177 -6.88 -2.03 -13.94
CA LEU A 177 -8.18 -2.67 -14.23
C LEU A 177 -8.02 -4.14 -14.64
N LEU A 178 -6.96 -4.47 -15.39
CA LEU A 178 -6.66 -5.85 -15.75
C LEU A 178 -6.40 -6.73 -14.52
N GLN A 179 -5.64 -6.24 -13.52
CA GLN A 179 -5.42 -6.98 -12.28
C GLN A 179 -6.70 -7.09 -11.45
N LEU A 180 -7.49 -6.01 -11.36
CA LEU A 180 -8.76 -6.01 -10.68
C LEU A 180 -9.72 -7.05 -11.27
N CYS A 181 -9.87 -7.08 -12.59
CA CYS A 181 -10.70 -8.07 -13.26
C CYS A 181 -10.22 -9.51 -12.99
N ARG A 182 -8.90 -9.74 -12.98
CA ARG A 182 -8.33 -11.05 -12.64
C ARG A 182 -8.69 -11.49 -11.22
N LEU A 183 -8.68 -10.58 -10.26
CA LEU A 183 -9.07 -10.89 -8.88
C LEU A 183 -10.56 -11.27 -8.80
N TYR A 184 -11.44 -10.51 -9.46
CA TYR A 184 -12.87 -10.84 -9.49
C TYR A 184 -13.16 -12.17 -10.20
N TYR A 185 -12.52 -12.44 -11.35
CA TYR A 185 -12.66 -13.74 -12.02
C TYR A 185 -12.18 -14.89 -11.15
N LYS A 186 -11.05 -14.74 -10.46
CA LYS A 186 -10.53 -15.76 -9.53
C LYS A 186 -11.47 -16.01 -8.37
N ALA A 187 -12.17 -14.98 -7.90
CA ALA A 187 -13.19 -15.08 -6.86
C ALA A 187 -14.57 -15.53 -7.38
N ASN A 188 -14.75 -15.69 -8.70
CA ASN A 188 -16.04 -15.88 -9.35
C ASN A 188 -17.07 -14.78 -9.01
N ASP A 189 -16.59 -13.56 -8.75
CA ASP A 189 -17.42 -12.42 -8.37
C ASP A 189 -17.88 -11.65 -9.61
N ILE A 190 -18.84 -12.26 -10.32
CA ILE A 190 -19.40 -11.69 -11.54
C ILE A 190 -20.14 -10.38 -11.24
N SER A 191 -20.83 -10.30 -10.11
CA SER A 191 -21.58 -9.10 -9.72
C SER A 191 -20.69 -7.86 -9.64
N GLU A 192 -19.52 -8.00 -9.00
CA GLU A 192 -18.55 -6.91 -8.92
C GLU A 192 -17.95 -6.53 -10.28
N LEU A 193 -17.73 -7.49 -11.20
CA LEU A 193 -17.32 -7.19 -12.58
C LEU A 193 -18.37 -6.37 -13.33
N GLU A 194 -19.66 -6.68 -13.15
CA GLU A 194 -20.74 -5.91 -13.77
C GLU A 194 -20.86 -4.51 -13.16
N SER A 195 -20.67 -4.39 -11.85
CA SER A 195 -20.65 -3.11 -11.15
C SER A 195 -19.49 -2.23 -11.65
N LEU A 196 -18.31 -2.83 -11.82
CA LEU A 196 -17.12 -2.16 -12.36
C LEU A 196 -17.33 -1.70 -13.81
N GLU A 197 -17.96 -2.53 -14.65
CA GLU A 197 -18.28 -2.16 -16.03
C GLU A 197 -19.14 -0.90 -16.10
N LYS A 198 -20.23 -0.86 -15.32
CA LYS A 198 -21.11 0.33 -15.23
C LYS A 198 -20.36 1.56 -14.74
N GLU A 199 -19.47 1.38 -13.78
CA GLU A 199 -18.68 2.48 -13.25
C GLU A 199 -17.72 3.07 -14.28
N ILE A 200 -17.03 2.23 -15.05
CA ILE A 200 -16.16 2.63 -16.17
C ILE A 200 -16.95 3.41 -17.23
N GLU A 201 -18.16 2.94 -17.57
CA GLU A 201 -19.05 3.61 -18.51
C GLU A 201 -19.49 4.99 -17.99
N ASN A 202 -19.88 5.08 -16.72
CA ASN A 202 -20.32 6.32 -16.08
C ASN A 202 -19.23 7.41 -16.12
N ILE A 203 -17.96 7.04 -15.95
CA ILE A 203 -16.84 7.98 -16.02
C ILE A 203 -16.26 8.14 -17.43
N SER A 204 -16.83 7.45 -18.43
CA SER A 204 -16.36 7.46 -19.83
C SER A 204 -14.87 7.15 -19.98
N PHE A 205 -14.35 6.23 -19.15
CA PHE A 205 -12.92 5.94 -19.13
C PHE A 205 -12.47 5.16 -20.39
N PRO A 206 -11.41 5.60 -21.09
CA PRO A 206 -10.96 4.96 -22.32
C PRO A 206 -10.27 3.61 -22.07
N LEU A 207 -10.98 2.52 -22.37
CA LEU A 207 -10.44 1.17 -22.32
C LEU A 207 -9.57 0.84 -23.54
N ASP A 208 -8.48 0.10 -23.29
CA ASP A 208 -7.69 -0.53 -24.33
C ASP A 208 -8.42 -1.72 -25.00
N HIS A 209 -7.88 -2.23 -26.10
CA HIS A 209 -8.49 -3.35 -26.84
C HIS A 209 -8.68 -4.60 -25.98
N LYS A 210 -7.73 -4.89 -25.09
CA LYS A 210 -7.75 -6.09 -24.25
C LYS A 210 -8.86 -6.00 -23.22
N MET A 211 -9.00 -4.86 -22.55
CA MET A 211 -10.05 -4.60 -21.58
C MET A 211 -11.44 -4.59 -22.24
N ARG A 212 -11.58 -3.99 -23.43
CA ARG A 212 -12.84 -4.04 -24.19
C ARG A 212 -13.27 -5.49 -24.47
N SER A 213 -12.34 -6.34 -24.88
CA SER A 213 -12.63 -7.76 -25.14
C SER A 213 -13.10 -8.49 -23.87
N ILE A 214 -12.50 -8.21 -22.71
CA ILE A 214 -12.91 -8.79 -21.42
C ILE A 214 -14.38 -8.48 -21.11
N PHE A 215 -14.79 -7.22 -21.22
CA PHE A 215 -16.16 -6.81 -20.94
C PHE A 215 -17.15 -7.26 -22.03
N GLN A 216 -16.74 -7.33 -23.30
CA GLN A 216 -17.55 -7.92 -24.37
C GLN A 216 -17.87 -9.41 -24.11
N ASN A 217 -16.87 -10.19 -23.70
CA ASN A 217 -17.06 -11.60 -23.35
C ASN A 217 -18.00 -11.75 -22.15
N LEU A 218 -17.88 -10.87 -21.15
CA LEU A 218 -18.79 -10.82 -20.00
C LEU A 218 -20.24 -10.62 -20.46
N ARG A 219 -20.50 -9.67 -21.38
CA ARG A 219 -21.85 -9.44 -21.95
C ARG A 219 -22.40 -10.66 -22.69
N GLN A 220 -21.56 -11.35 -23.47
CA GLN A 220 -21.97 -12.56 -24.19
C GLN A 220 -22.35 -13.69 -23.24
N MET A 221 -21.62 -13.89 -22.13
CA MET A 221 -22.00 -14.86 -21.10
C MET A 221 -23.35 -14.54 -20.46
N LYS A 222 -23.69 -13.25 -20.27
CA LYS A 222 -25.01 -12.85 -19.74
C LYS A 222 -26.14 -13.22 -20.70
N LEU A 223 -25.95 -13.00 -22.01
CA LEU A 223 -26.96 -13.30 -23.03
C LEU A 223 -27.21 -14.81 -23.16
N GLY A 224 -26.16 -15.62 -23.08
CA GLY A 224 -26.28 -17.08 -23.13
C GLY A 224 -26.91 -17.75 -21.89
N ARG A 225 -27.01 -17.04 -20.76
CA ARG A 225 -27.68 -17.52 -19.53
C ARG A 225 -29.17 -17.13 -19.45
N LYS A 226 -29.64 -16.27 -20.36
CA LYS A 226 -31.03 -15.79 -20.40
C LYS A 226 -31.88 -16.47 -21.49
N GLY A 227 -31.32 -17.42 -22.23
CA GLY A 227 -32.03 -18.33 -23.14
C GLY A 227 -32.13 -19.72 -22.55
#